data_AF-A0A6P3XLU4-F1
#
_entry.id   AF-A0A6P3XLU4-F1
#
_cell.length_a   1.000
_cell.length_b   1.000
_cell.length_c   1.000
_cell.angle_alpha   90.00
_cell.angle_beta   90.00
_cell.angle_gamma   90.00
#
_symmetry.space_group_name_H-M   'P 1'
#
loop_
_entity.id
_entity.type
_entity.pdbx_description
1 polymer ?
#
loop_
_entity_poly.entity_id
_entity_poly.type
_entity_poly.pdbx_seq_one_letter_code
_entity_poly.pdbx_strand_id
1 'polypeptide(L)'
;MATGTVFIMYTKYACGMFRIASYRIEQAMLHDIPWKIGLKEEIRIRKEIIYAVDIHRKAMKSIFQIVSLGGNIKELLLYFTYINVILIYMFLANYIAQEIMDHNHHLFVTVYNVHWYLAPLHIQRMILFLIQRSNKLFKISIGGIFIGSLESFASLISVSISYFTVMYSTQH
;
A
#
# COMPACT_ATOMS: atom_id res chain seq x y z
N MET A 1 7.07 -30.79 13.54
CA MET A 1 6.61 -31.71 12.49
C MET A 1 5.38 -32.53 12.95
N ALA A 2 4.34 -31.88 13.48
CA ALA A 2 3.10 -32.55 13.95
C ALA A 2 1.82 -31.94 13.32
N THR A 3 1.90 -30.71 12.83
CA THR A 3 0.80 -30.00 12.15
C THR A 3 0.50 -30.56 10.75
N GLY A 4 1.48 -31.17 10.08
CA GLY A 4 1.31 -31.73 8.73
C GLY A 4 0.56 -33.06 8.69
N THR A 5 0.75 -33.94 9.68
CA THR A 5 0.08 -35.26 9.73
C THR A 5 -1.41 -35.15 10.00
N VAL A 6 -1.82 -34.17 10.82
CA VAL A 6 -3.24 -33.87 11.10
C VAL A 6 -3.95 -33.38 9.83
N PHE A 7 -3.28 -32.58 9.00
CA PHE A 7 -3.85 -32.06 7.75
C PHE A 7 -4.12 -33.17 6.71
N ILE A 8 -3.22 -34.16 6.62
CA ILE A 8 -3.36 -35.33 5.74
C ILE A 8 -4.49 -36.25 6.22
N MET A 9 -4.64 -36.43 7.55
CA MET A 9 -5.74 -37.20 8.13
C MET A 9 -7.10 -36.57 7.81
N TYR A 10 -7.21 -35.24 7.91
CA TYR A 10 -8.44 -34.49 7.61
C TYR A 10 -8.86 -34.61 6.14
N THR A 11 -7.91 -34.53 5.21
CA THR A 11 -8.19 -34.66 3.78
C THR A 11 -8.62 -36.08 3.40
N LYS A 12 -7.97 -37.11 3.97
CA LYS A 12 -8.37 -38.52 3.77
C LYS A 12 -9.79 -38.80 4.31
N TYR A 13 -10.14 -38.23 5.46
CA TYR A 13 -11.47 -38.36 6.06
C TYR A 13 -12.56 -37.72 5.18
N ALA A 14 -12.32 -36.51 4.67
CA ALA A 14 -13.25 -35.84 3.76
C ALA A 14 -13.49 -36.64 2.47
N CYS A 15 -12.42 -37.17 1.85
CA CYS A 15 -12.55 -38.01 0.65
C CYS A 15 -13.37 -39.29 0.89
N GLY A 16 -13.22 -39.93 2.05
CA GLY A 16 -14.01 -41.11 2.41
C GLY A 16 -15.50 -40.81 2.52
N MET A 17 -15.85 -39.68 3.15
CA MET A 17 -17.23 -39.22 3.29
C MET A 17 -17.88 -38.92 1.94
N PHE A 18 -17.16 -38.29 1.01
CA PHE A 18 -17.66 -38.05 -0.35
C PHE A 18 -17.92 -39.34 -1.14
N ARG A 19 -17.07 -40.36 -1.01
CA ARG A 19 -17.26 -41.64 -1.72
C ARG A 19 -18.50 -42.39 -1.24
N ILE A 20 -18.78 -42.35 0.07
CA ILE A 20 -19.99 -42.94 0.67
C ILE A 20 -21.23 -42.18 0.20
N ALA A 21 -21.17 -40.85 0.18
CA ALA A 21 -22.27 -40.03 -0.33
C ALA A 21 -22.56 -40.33 -1.80
N SER A 22 -21.53 -40.43 -2.65
CA SER A 22 -21.67 -40.75 -4.08
C SER A 22 -22.35 -42.11 -4.30
N TYR A 23 -21.95 -43.14 -3.55
CA TYR A 23 -22.55 -44.48 -3.64
C TYR A 23 -24.04 -44.48 -3.27
N ARG A 24 -24.43 -43.72 -2.23
CA ARG A 24 -25.84 -43.60 -1.83
C ARG A 24 -26.67 -42.83 -2.85
N ILE A 25 -26.07 -41.85 -3.54
CA ILE A 25 -26.73 -41.12 -4.63
C ILE A 25 -26.94 -42.05 -5.83
N GLU A 26 -25.94 -42.85 -6.20
CA GLU A 26 -26.01 -43.81 -7.31
C GLU A 26 -27.08 -44.90 -7.05
N GLN A 27 -27.14 -45.43 -5.82
CA GLN A 27 -28.22 -46.35 -5.41
C GLN A 27 -29.62 -45.71 -5.44
N ALA A 28 -29.73 -44.42 -5.10
CA ALA A 28 -31.02 -43.72 -5.12
C ALA A 28 -31.51 -43.43 -6.55
N MET A 29 -30.63 -43.40 -7.54
CA MET A 29 -30.97 -43.14 -8.94
C MET A 29 -31.52 -44.38 -9.67
N LEU A 30 -31.19 -45.59 -9.21
CA LEU A 30 -31.61 -46.84 -9.88
C LEU A 30 -33.06 -47.28 -9.57
N HIS A 31 -33.76 -46.66 -8.61
CA HIS A 31 -35.03 -47.20 -8.10
C HIS A 31 -36.34 -46.53 -8.57
N ASP A 32 -36.39 -45.45 -9.37
CA ASP A 32 -37.69 -44.78 -9.63
C ASP A 32 -37.91 -44.27 -11.07
N ILE A 33 -39.00 -44.74 -11.71
CA ILE A 33 -39.60 -44.37 -13.01
C ILE A 33 -41.13 -44.12 -12.75
N PRO A 34 -41.93 -43.28 -13.46
CA PRO A 34 -41.73 -42.01 -14.15
C PRO A 34 -42.91 -40.98 -13.96
N TRP A 35 -43.67 -40.96 -12.85
CA TRP A 35 -44.83 -40.03 -12.70
C TRP A 35 -44.60 -38.82 -11.77
N LYS A 36 -43.44 -38.77 -11.11
CA LYS A 36 -43.09 -37.80 -10.04
C LYS A 36 -42.35 -36.54 -10.53
N ILE A 37 -42.23 -36.37 -11.85
CA ILE A 37 -41.28 -35.44 -12.48
C ILE A 37 -41.71 -33.97 -12.30
N GLY A 38 -42.97 -33.60 -12.57
CA GLY A 38 -43.41 -32.20 -12.51
C GLY A 38 -43.38 -31.57 -11.11
N LEU A 39 -43.94 -32.25 -10.10
CA LEU A 39 -44.00 -31.73 -8.73
C LEU A 39 -42.63 -31.71 -8.03
N LYS A 40 -41.77 -32.70 -8.33
CA LYS A 40 -40.40 -32.78 -7.80
C LYS A 40 -39.50 -31.72 -8.44
N GLU A 41 -39.70 -31.42 -9.72
CA GLU A 41 -39.05 -30.30 -10.42
C GLU A 41 -39.47 -28.95 -9.81
N GLU A 42 -40.76 -28.70 -9.57
CA GLU A 42 -41.21 -27.46 -8.90
C GLU A 42 -40.67 -27.30 -7.48
N ILE A 43 -40.66 -28.38 -6.69
CA ILE A 43 -40.10 -28.37 -5.33
C ILE A 43 -38.58 -28.16 -5.37
N ARG A 44 -37.90 -28.73 -6.37
CA ARG A 44 -36.46 -28.52 -6.58
C ARG A 44 -36.17 -27.07 -6.96
N ILE A 45 -36.92 -26.51 -7.91
CA ILE A 45 -36.80 -25.11 -8.34
C ILE A 45 -37.05 -24.16 -7.15
N ARG A 46 -38.08 -24.40 -6.33
CA ARG A 46 -38.33 -23.60 -5.11
C ARG A 46 -37.17 -23.67 -4.12
N LYS A 47 -36.59 -24.86 -3.91
CA LYS A 47 -35.44 -25.03 -3.00
C LYS A 47 -34.20 -24.31 -3.51
N GLU A 48 -33.92 -24.39 -4.82
CA GLU A 48 -32.83 -23.64 -5.46
C GLU A 48 -33.02 -22.13 -5.31
N ILE A 49 -34.24 -21.62 -5.49
CA ILE A 49 -34.54 -20.20 -5.31
C ILE A 49 -34.36 -19.78 -3.84
N ILE A 50 -34.87 -20.56 -2.88
CA ILE A 50 -34.69 -20.26 -1.44
C ILE A 50 -33.20 -20.28 -1.08
N TYR A 51 -32.44 -21.23 -1.61
CA TYR A 51 -31.01 -21.33 -1.38
C TYR A 51 -30.23 -20.17 -2.01
N ALA A 52 -30.57 -19.78 -3.23
CA ALA A 52 -30.01 -18.60 -3.90
C ALA A 52 -30.31 -17.31 -3.12
N VAL A 53 -31.54 -17.15 -2.61
CA VAL A 53 -31.93 -16.01 -1.77
C VAL A 53 -31.20 -16.02 -0.43
N ASP A 54 -31.00 -17.18 0.20
CA ASP A 54 -30.24 -17.27 1.45
C ASP A 54 -28.75 -16.96 1.25
N ILE A 55 -28.14 -17.45 0.17
CA ILE A 55 -26.77 -17.08 -0.23
C ILE A 55 -26.69 -15.59 -0.50
N HIS A 56 -27.63 -15.02 -1.27
CA HIS A 56 -27.62 -13.60 -1.58
C HIS A 56 -27.80 -12.75 -0.32
N ARG A 57 -28.69 -13.15 0.60
CA ARG A 57 -28.89 -12.49 1.90
C ARG A 57 -27.63 -12.58 2.77
N LYS A 58 -26.95 -13.73 2.76
CA LYS A 58 -25.70 -13.94 3.52
C LYS A 58 -24.55 -13.15 2.93
N ALA A 59 -24.41 -13.12 1.60
CA ALA A 59 -23.43 -12.30 0.89
C ALA A 59 -23.69 -10.80 1.12
N MET A 60 -24.94 -10.36 1.04
CA MET A 60 -25.30 -8.97 1.30
C MET A 60 -25.06 -8.59 2.77
N LYS A 61 -25.29 -9.51 3.72
CA LYS A 61 -24.94 -9.31 5.12
C LYS A 61 -23.42 -9.27 5.33
N SER A 62 -22.64 -10.07 4.61
CA SER A 62 -21.17 -10.02 4.63
C SER A 62 -20.63 -8.73 4.01
N ILE A 63 -21.17 -8.29 2.88
CA ILE A 63 -20.81 -7.02 2.25
C ILE A 63 -21.21 -5.86 3.15
N PHE A 64 -22.43 -5.89 3.70
CA PHE A 64 -22.87 -4.91 4.68
C PHE A 64 -22.01 -4.96 5.94
N GLN A 65 -21.52 -6.13 6.38
CA GLN A 65 -20.55 -6.22 7.47
C GLN A 65 -19.17 -5.69 7.08
N ILE A 66 -18.69 -5.88 5.86
CA ILE A 66 -17.42 -5.29 5.37
C ILE A 66 -17.52 -3.76 5.25
N VAL A 67 -18.70 -3.26 4.89
CA VAL A 67 -18.98 -1.83 4.73
C VAL A 67 -19.35 -1.17 6.06
N SER A 68 -20.08 -1.87 6.94
CA SER A 68 -20.62 -1.37 8.22
C SER A 68 -19.70 -1.68 9.41
N LEU A 69 -18.99 -2.82 9.43
CA LEU A 69 -17.79 -2.95 10.24
C LEU A 69 -16.66 -2.33 9.43
N GLY A 70 -16.08 -1.26 9.94
CA GLY A 70 -14.66 -0.95 9.73
C GLY A 70 -13.75 -2.05 10.29
N GLY A 71 -13.93 -3.27 9.82
CA GLY A 71 -13.23 -4.50 10.17
C GLY A 71 -11.97 -4.70 9.34
N ASN A 72 -11.23 -3.60 9.15
CA ASN A 72 -9.77 -3.59 9.10
C ASN A 72 -9.26 -2.17 9.40
N ILE A 73 -10.02 -1.38 10.17
CA ILE A 73 -9.62 -0.02 10.59
C ILE A 73 -8.20 -0.04 11.15
N LYS A 74 -7.82 -1.07 11.92
CA LYS A 74 -6.45 -1.21 12.42
C LYS A 74 -5.41 -1.38 11.32
N GLU A 75 -5.68 -2.19 10.30
CA GLU A 75 -4.76 -2.41 9.17
C GLU A 75 -4.67 -1.16 8.28
N LEU A 76 -5.81 -0.51 7.98
CA LEU A 76 -5.87 0.78 7.29
C LEU A 76 -5.15 1.90 8.07
N LEU A 77 -5.35 1.95 9.39
CA LEU A 77 -4.63 2.87 10.28
C LEU A 77 -3.13 2.56 10.32
N LEU A 78 -2.73 1.29 10.25
CA LEU A 78 -1.31 0.91 10.15
C LEU A 78 -0.70 1.38 8.82
N TYR A 79 -1.39 1.21 7.69
CA TYR A 79 -0.93 1.76 6.41
C TYR A 79 -0.87 3.28 6.43
N PHE A 80 -1.90 3.95 6.97
CA PHE A 80 -1.93 5.39 7.09
C PHE A 80 -0.81 5.91 7.99
N THR A 81 -0.61 5.33 9.17
CA THR A 81 0.49 5.69 10.08
C THR A 81 1.85 5.44 9.45
N TYR A 82 2.04 4.35 8.72
CA TYR A 82 3.27 4.05 7.98
C TYR A 82 3.59 5.11 6.92
N ILE A 83 2.60 5.49 6.09
CA ILE A 83 2.75 6.56 5.09
C ILE A 83 3.10 7.90 5.78
N ASN A 84 2.42 8.22 6.89
CA ASN A 84 2.71 9.43 7.66
C ASN A 84 4.14 9.42 8.25
N VAL A 85 4.62 8.29 8.76
CA VAL A 85 6.00 8.17 9.27
C VAL A 85 7.02 8.43 8.16
N ILE A 86 6.80 7.88 6.96
CA ILE A 86 7.67 8.12 5.80
C ILE A 86 7.64 9.60 5.39
N LEU A 87 6.46 10.21 5.36
CA LEU A 87 6.32 11.64 5.01
C LEU A 87 7.03 12.54 6.02
N ILE A 88 6.88 12.28 7.32
CA ILE A 88 7.56 13.02 8.39
C ILE A 88 9.07 12.85 8.28
N TYR A 89 9.55 11.63 8.02
CA TYR A 89 10.98 11.36 7.84
C TYR A 89 11.55 12.12 6.64
N MET A 90 10.87 12.07 5.48
CA MET A 90 11.26 12.85 4.31
C MET A 90 11.24 14.35 4.58
N PHE A 91 10.25 14.86 5.32
CA PHE A 91 10.15 16.27 5.68
C PHE A 91 11.34 16.71 6.56
N LEU A 92 11.66 15.93 7.60
CA LEU A 92 12.80 16.20 8.49
C LEU A 92 14.13 16.18 7.72
N ALA A 93 14.32 15.21 6.83
CA ALA A 93 15.53 15.13 6.02
C ALA A 93 15.67 16.35 5.08
N ASN A 94 14.58 16.80 4.44
CA ASN A 94 14.58 18.00 3.60
C ASN A 94 14.78 19.29 4.42
N TYR A 95 14.22 19.35 5.63
CA TYR A 95 14.40 20.47 6.55
C TYR A 95 15.87 20.62 6.98
N ILE A 96 16.50 19.53 7.42
CA ILE A 96 17.92 19.52 7.81
C ILE A 96 18.82 19.89 6.61
N ALA A 97 18.52 19.34 5.41
CA ALA A 97 19.26 19.69 4.20
C ALA A 97 19.18 21.19 3.89
N GLN A 98 18.02 21.81 4.09
CA GLN A 98 17.82 23.23 3.87
C GLN A 98 18.49 24.09 4.95
N GLU A 99 18.39 23.74 6.23
CA GLU A 99 19.08 24.44 7.32
C GLU A 99 20.60 24.46 7.12
N ILE A 100 21.17 23.32 6.72
CA ILE A 100 22.59 23.20 6.37
C ILE A 100 22.92 24.08 5.16
N MET A 101 22.07 24.10 4.13
CA MET A 101 22.29 24.90 2.93
C MET A 101 22.24 26.40 3.23
N ASP A 102 21.28 26.86 4.04
CA ASP A 102 21.08 28.26 4.40
C ASP A 102 22.21 28.78 5.30
N HIS A 103 22.63 28.00 6.30
CA HIS A 103 23.76 28.36 7.16
C HIS A 103 25.06 28.47 6.34
N ASN A 104 25.29 27.54 5.42
CA ASN A 104 26.45 27.58 4.53
C ASN A 104 26.38 28.75 3.54
N HIS A 105 25.20 29.09 3.02
CA HIS A 105 25.02 30.25 2.14
C HIS A 105 25.38 31.55 2.88
N HIS A 106 24.91 31.71 4.12
CA HIS A 106 25.25 32.87 4.95
C HIS A 106 26.76 32.97 5.25
N LEU A 107 27.39 31.85 5.61
CA LEU A 107 28.84 31.79 5.80
C LEU A 107 29.60 32.15 4.52
N PHE A 108 29.14 31.67 3.36
CA PHE A 108 29.72 32.00 2.07
C PHE A 108 29.64 33.50 1.77
N VAL A 109 28.46 34.11 1.93
CA VAL A 109 28.26 35.56 1.70
C VAL A 109 29.16 36.39 2.63
N THR A 110 29.30 35.97 3.89
CA THR A 110 30.14 36.65 4.87
C THR A 110 31.62 36.55 4.51
N VAL A 111 32.11 35.35 4.15
CA VAL A 111 33.50 35.12 3.74
C VAL A 111 33.83 35.83 2.42
N TYR A 112 32.87 35.90 1.50
CA TYR A 112 33.02 36.61 0.23
C TYR A 112 33.14 38.14 0.42
N ASN A 113 32.34 38.71 1.33
CA ASN A 113 32.32 40.15 1.62
C ASN A 113 33.50 40.62 2.49
N VAL A 114 34.16 39.71 3.21
CA VAL A 114 35.42 40.02 3.91
C VAL A 114 36.51 40.32 2.89
N HIS A 115 37.40 41.27 3.18
CA HIS A 115 38.56 41.61 2.35
C HIS A 115 39.64 40.50 2.37
N TRP A 116 39.29 39.26 2.02
CA TRP A 116 40.17 38.09 2.02
C TRP A 116 41.38 38.25 1.09
N TYR A 117 41.28 39.13 0.09
CA TYR A 117 42.38 39.51 -0.80
C TYR A 117 43.51 40.30 -0.11
N LEU A 118 43.33 40.73 1.14
CA LEU A 118 44.38 41.34 1.97
C LEU A 118 45.11 40.33 2.86
N ALA A 119 44.59 39.10 2.98
CA ALA A 119 45.20 38.06 3.80
C ALA A 119 46.44 37.44 3.12
N PRO A 120 47.35 36.80 3.86
CA PRO A 120 48.50 36.08 3.31
C PRO A 120 48.12 35.03 2.23
N LEU A 121 48.97 34.86 1.22
CA LEU A 121 48.77 34.01 0.02
C LEU A 121 48.30 32.57 0.32
N HIS A 122 48.74 31.98 1.43
CA HIS A 122 48.33 30.65 1.86
C HIS A 122 46.84 30.59 2.27
N ILE A 123 46.36 31.61 2.99
CA ILE A 123 44.99 31.71 3.47
C ILE A 123 44.04 32.04 2.31
N GLN A 124 44.47 32.90 1.38
CA GLN A 124 43.72 33.20 0.15
C GLN A 124 43.45 31.94 -0.68
N ARG A 125 44.46 31.08 -0.86
CA ARG A 125 44.31 29.82 -1.59
C ARG A 125 43.32 28.88 -0.89
N MET A 126 43.39 28.74 0.44
CA MET A 126 42.43 27.92 1.20
C MET A 126 40.98 28.45 1.08
N ILE A 127 40.78 29.76 1.12
CA ILE A 127 39.46 30.38 0.97
C ILE A 127 38.91 30.17 -0.45
N LEU A 128 39.74 30.35 -1.49
CA LEU A 128 39.34 30.06 -2.88
C LEU A 128 38.92 28.60 -3.06
N PHE A 129 39.64 27.64 -2.47
CA PHE A 129 39.24 26.23 -2.48
C PHE A 129 37.92 25.99 -1.73
N LEU A 130 37.70 26.64 -0.59
CA LEU A 130 36.45 26.54 0.16
C LEU A 130 35.26 27.09 -0.64
N ILE A 131 35.42 28.25 -1.28
CA ILE A 131 34.43 28.90 -2.14
C ILE A 131 34.12 28.05 -3.38
N GLN A 132 35.15 27.47 -4.02
CA GLN A 132 34.98 26.65 -5.21
C GLN A 132 34.37 25.26 -4.89
N ARG A 133 34.71 24.69 -3.73
CA ARG A 133 34.18 23.41 -3.26
C ARG A 133 32.73 23.54 -2.77
N SER A 134 32.39 24.62 -2.06
CA SER A 134 31.03 24.85 -1.54
C SER A 134 29.99 25.05 -2.65
N ASN A 135 30.34 25.75 -3.72
CA ASN A 135 29.44 25.98 -4.86
C ASN A 135 29.04 24.68 -5.60
N LYS A 136 29.86 23.62 -5.51
CA LYS A 136 29.57 22.30 -6.12
C LYS A 136 28.98 21.27 -5.17
N LEU A 137 29.23 21.36 -3.86
CA LEU A 137 28.88 20.28 -2.91
C LEU A 137 27.51 20.41 -2.24
N PHE A 138 26.92 21.61 -2.16
CA PHE A 138 25.76 21.83 -1.30
C PHE A 138 24.39 21.80 -1.98
N LYS A 139 24.35 21.54 -3.30
CA LYS A 139 23.17 20.90 -3.89
C LYS A 139 23.20 19.43 -3.47
N ILE A 140 22.62 19.12 -2.31
CA ILE A 140 22.37 17.74 -1.89
C ILE A 140 21.38 17.17 -2.90
N SER A 141 21.93 16.61 -3.97
CA SER A 141 21.17 15.96 -5.02
C SER A 141 21.16 14.47 -4.75
N ILE A 142 20.01 13.91 -4.42
CA ILE A 142 19.87 12.46 -4.31
C ILE A 142 19.93 11.93 -5.75
N GLY A 143 21.07 11.36 -6.12
CA GLY A 143 21.31 10.79 -7.45
C GLY A 143 21.29 11.78 -8.63
N GLY A 144 21.42 13.09 -8.38
CA GLY A 144 21.40 14.13 -9.43
C GLY A 144 20.01 14.52 -9.95
N ILE A 145 18.94 13.87 -9.48
CA ILE A 145 17.57 14.06 -9.98
C ILE A 145 16.72 14.89 -9.01
N PHE A 146 16.99 14.77 -7.70
CA PHE A 146 16.19 15.41 -6.66
C PHE A 146 17.06 16.30 -5.77
N ILE A 147 16.76 17.60 -5.71
CA ILE A 147 17.43 18.55 -4.83
C ILE A 147 16.74 18.48 -3.46
N GLY A 148 17.49 18.19 -2.39
CA GLY A 148 16.98 18.21 -1.02
C GLY A 148 16.63 19.63 -0.59
N SER A 149 15.36 20.02 -0.69
CA SER A 149 14.81 21.29 -0.22
C SER A 149 13.32 21.17 0.08
N LEU A 150 12.80 22.04 0.97
CA LEU A 150 11.36 22.10 1.26
C LEU A 150 10.54 22.41 -0.01
N GLU A 151 11.07 23.23 -0.91
CA GLU A 151 10.44 23.58 -2.18
C GLU A 151 10.27 22.34 -3.09
N SER A 152 11.31 21.50 -3.18
CA SER A 152 11.25 20.25 -3.97
C SER A 152 10.33 19.21 -3.33
N PHE A 153 10.24 19.18 -2.01
CA PHE A 153 9.26 18.33 -1.31
C PHE A 153 7.82 18.78 -1.58
N ALA A 154 7.54 20.09 -1.51
CA ALA A 154 6.21 20.64 -1.75
C ALA A 154 5.73 20.38 -3.18
N SER A 155 6.60 20.51 -4.18
CA SER A 155 6.27 20.19 -5.57
C SER A 155 5.98 18.69 -5.78
N LEU A 156 6.67 17.81 -5.04
CA LEU A 156 6.43 16.37 -5.12
C LEU A 156 5.07 15.98 -4.52
N ILE A 157 4.69 16.61 -3.41
CA ILE A 157 3.34 16.45 -2.81
C ILE A 157 2.26 16.97 -3.75
N SER A 158 2.46 18.14 -4.36
CA SER A 158 1.47 18.71 -5.28
C SER A 158 1.26 17.83 -6.51
N VAL A 159 2.34 17.33 -7.13
CA VAL A 159 2.27 16.35 -8.23
C VAL A 159 1.55 15.07 -7.81
N SER A 160 1.80 14.57 -6.60
CA SER A 160 1.13 13.37 -6.08
C SER A 160 -0.38 13.58 -5.91
N ILE A 161 -0.80 14.74 -5.38
CA ILE A 161 -2.22 15.10 -5.24
C ILE A 161 -2.87 15.27 -6.63
N SER A 162 -2.19 15.93 -7.56
CA SER A 162 -2.67 16.08 -8.94
C SER A 162 -2.89 14.73 -9.61
N TYR A 163 -1.94 13.80 -9.48
CA TYR A 163 -2.08 12.45 -10.02
C TYR A 163 -3.27 11.69 -9.40
N PHE A 164 -3.43 11.78 -8.08
CA PHE A 164 -4.58 11.20 -7.38
C PHE A 164 -5.92 11.78 -7.88
N THR A 165 -5.95 13.09 -8.12
CA THR A 165 -7.14 13.81 -8.61
C THR A 165 -7.50 13.37 -10.04
N VAL A 166 -6.51 13.21 -10.91
CA VAL A 166 -6.72 12.74 -12.29
C VAL A 166 -7.26 11.31 -12.29
N MET A 167 -6.65 10.40 -11.52
CA MET A 167 -7.12 9.01 -11.40
C MET A 167 -8.58 8.95 -10.93
N TYR A 168 -8.93 9.75 -9.92
CA TYR A 168 -10.30 9.87 -9.43
C TYR A 168 -11.26 10.38 -10.52
N SER A 169 -10.86 11.38 -11.31
CA SER A 169 -11.68 11.92 -12.38
C SER A 169 -11.92 10.94 -13.54
N THR A 170 -10.98 10.02 -13.79
CA THR A 170 -11.11 9.03 -14.88
C THR A 170 -11.92 7.79 -14.49
N GLN A 171 -12.25 7.63 -13.21
CA GLN A 171 -13.11 6.53 -12.72
C GLN A 171 -14.61 6.83 -12.82
N HIS A 172 -14.98 8.04 -13.27
CA HIS A 172 -16.35 8.52 -13.37
C HIS A 172 -16.79 8.71 -14.82
#